data_AF-A0A970UH75-F1
#
_entry.id   AF-A0A970UH75-F1
#
_cell.length_a   1.000
_cell.length_b   1.000
_cell.length_c   1.000
_cell.angle_alpha   90.00
_cell.angle_beta   90.00
_cell.angle_gamma   90.00
#
_symmetry.space_group_name_H-M   'P 1'
#
loop_
_entity.id
_entity.type
_entity.pdbx_description
1 polymer ?
#
loop_
_entity_poly.entity_id
_entity_poly.type
_entity_poly.pdbx_seq_one_letter_code
_entity_poly.pdbx_strand_id
1 'polypeptide(L)'
;MKQTPEYDHIQDQMKRGVITLDGFLGDDQRKLVDIIAADDAVVRQLGRTHEAIASRMEYLRDKGLEGLGQFITLDETFEVKVESVRGLLPSPFGGPGMYGKINTTVVNKQLQKSVVYTDLHIHFIKDHGFYEGYGSPFRLEPDQLVEILQVEKSI
;
A
#
# COMPACT_ATOMS: atom_id res chain seq x y z
N MET A 1 3.84 7.38 -18.45
CA MET A 1 3.63 8.73 -17.90
C MET A 1 4.92 9.53 -18.10
N LYS A 2 4.92 10.87 -18.00
CA LYS A 2 6.16 11.69 -18.05
C LYS A 2 6.41 12.34 -16.70
N GLN A 3 7.67 12.45 -16.29
CA GLN A 3 8.03 13.22 -15.11
C GLN A 3 7.77 14.71 -15.39
N THR A 4 6.78 15.28 -14.72
CA THR A 4 6.43 16.71 -14.80
C THR A 4 6.97 17.46 -13.58
N PRO A 5 7.00 18.82 -13.60
CA PRO A 5 7.36 19.60 -12.42
C PRO A 5 6.50 19.30 -11.18
N GLU A 6 5.23 18.95 -11.40
CA GLU A 6 4.33 18.46 -10.34
C GLU A 6 4.83 17.15 -9.73
N TYR A 7 5.19 16.17 -10.56
CA TYR A 7 5.77 14.90 -10.09
C TYR A 7 7.14 15.07 -9.44
N ASP A 8 7.95 16.05 -9.87
CA ASP A 8 9.19 16.40 -9.15
C ASP A 8 8.88 16.96 -7.76
N HIS A 9 7.87 17.83 -7.62
CA HIS A 9 7.44 18.34 -6.32
C HIS A 9 6.90 17.24 -5.39
N ILE A 10 6.08 16.32 -5.93
CA ILE A 10 5.58 15.15 -5.19
C ILE A 10 6.76 14.28 -4.73
N GLN A 11 7.72 14.00 -5.62
CA GLN A 11 8.90 13.22 -5.27
C GLN A 11 9.76 13.91 -4.20
N ASP A 12 9.83 15.25 -4.20
CA ASP A 12 10.48 16.02 -3.14
C ASP A 12 9.76 15.87 -1.79
N GLN A 13 8.42 15.84 -1.77
CA GLN A 13 7.64 15.56 -0.55
C GLN A 13 7.90 14.16 0.00
N MET A 14 8.33 13.22 -0.84
CA MET A 14 8.58 11.84 -0.43
C MET A 14 9.96 11.61 0.20
N LYS A 15 10.81 12.63 0.24
CA LYS A 15 12.14 12.55 0.85
C LYS A 15 12.06 12.35 2.35
N ARG A 16 13.08 11.67 2.88
CA ARG A 16 13.29 11.44 4.32
C ARG A 16 13.20 12.76 5.09
N GLY A 17 12.46 12.76 6.20
CA GLY A 17 12.31 13.90 7.09
C GLY A 17 11.33 14.98 6.64
N VAL A 18 10.70 14.86 5.46
CA VAL A 18 9.72 15.85 4.98
C VAL A 18 8.33 15.56 5.56
N ILE A 19 7.76 14.38 5.27
CA ILE A 19 6.47 13.94 5.86
C ILE A 19 6.69 12.88 6.95
N THR A 20 7.55 11.90 6.67
CA THR A 20 7.91 10.81 7.59
C THR A 20 9.42 10.77 7.80
N LEU A 21 9.88 10.15 8.88
CA LEU A 21 11.31 10.01 9.18
C LEU A 21 12.06 9.28 8.06
N ASP A 22 11.47 8.19 7.55
CA ASP A 22 12.08 7.32 6.53
C ASP A 22 11.70 7.68 5.08
N GLY A 23 10.84 8.67 4.88
CA GLY A 23 10.30 9.00 3.55
C GLY A 23 9.44 7.87 2.98
N PHE A 24 9.27 7.88 1.66
CA PHE A 24 8.52 6.83 0.91
C PHE A 24 9.31 6.23 -0.25
N LEU A 25 10.57 6.63 -0.44
CA LEU A 25 11.39 6.23 -1.60
C LEU A 25 12.49 5.23 -1.25
N GLY A 26 12.85 5.08 0.03
CA GLY A 26 14.00 4.27 0.41
C GLY A 26 15.29 4.72 -0.28
N ASP A 27 15.94 3.78 -0.95
CA ASP A 27 17.17 4.00 -1.72
C ASP A 27 16.90 4.16 -3.23
N ASP A 28 15.63 4.18 -3.65
CA ASP A 28 15.24 4.26 -5.06
C ASP A 28 15.66 5.60 -5.69
N GLN A 29 16.51 5.50 -6.72
CA GLN A 29 17.05 6.66 -7.44
C GLN A 29 16.27 6.98 -8.72
N ARG A 30 15.25 6.17 -9.06
CA ARG A 30 14.44 6.38 -10.27
C ARG A 30 13.57 7.64 -10.13
N LYS A 31 13.08 8.15 -11.26
CA LYS A 31 12.01 9.14 -11.24
C LYS A 31 10.72 8.50 -10.74
N LEU A 32 9.91 9.27 -10.01
CA LEU A 32 8.65 8.76 -9.43
C LEU A 32 7.75 8.09 -10.47
N VAL A 33 7.63 8.67 -11.66
CA VAL A 33 6.83 8.08 -12.75
C VAL A 33 7.36 6.74 -13.25
N ASP A 34 8.67 6.49 -13.14
CA ASP A 34 9.28 5.22 -13.57
C ASP A 34 9.06 4.13 -12.52
N ILE A 35 9.02 4.51 -11.23
CA ILE A 35 8.64 3.61 -10.14
C ILE A 35 7.19 3.14 -10.36
N ILE A 36 6.27 4.10 -10.52
CA ILE A 36 4.84 3.83 -10.77
C ILE A 36 4.65 3.00 -12.03
N ALA A 37 5.35 3.33 -13.13
CA ALA A 37 5.23 2.59 -14.38
C ALA A 37 5.76 1.14 -14.26
N ALA A 38 6.81 0.91 -13.47
CA ALA A 38 7.32 -0.43 -13.22
C ALA A 38 6.31 -1.28 -12.44
N ASP A 39 5.71 -0.72 -11.39
CA ASP A 39 4.72 -1.41 -10.59
C ASP A 39 3.41 -1.67 -11.38
N ASP A 40 2.94 -0.71 -12.20
CA ASP A 40 1.81 -0.89 -13.14
C ASP A 40 2.06 -2.06 -14.11
N ALA A 41 3.28 -2.18 -14.64
CA ALA A 41 3.61 -3.29 -15.53
C ALA A 41 3.48 -4.66 -14.84
N VAL A 42 3.91 -4.78 -13.58
CA VAL A 42 3.76 -6.03 -12.79
C VAL A 42 2.28 -6.34 -12.55
N VAL A 43 1.51 -5.35 -12.10
CA VAL A 43 0.08 -5.52 -11.81
C VAL A 43 -0.69 -5.96 -13.07
N ARG A 44 -0.39 -5.35 -14.23
CA ARG A 44 -1.00 -5.73 -15.51
C ARG A 44 -0.61 -7.13 -15.96
N GLN A 45 0.65 -7.53 -15.81
CA GLN A 45 1.11 -8.88 -16.14
C GLN A 45 0.39 -9.96 -15.32
N LEU A 46 0.04 -9.65 -14.07
CA LEU A 46 -0.75 -10.53 -13.19
C LEU A 46 -2.25 -10.57 -13.56
N GLY A 47 -2.70 -9.72 -14.50
CA GLY A 47 -4.10 -9.57 -14.89
C GLY A 47 -4.94 -8.98 -13.75
N ARG A 48 -4.43 -7.92 -13.10
CA ARG A 48 -5.08 -7.19 -12.00
C ARG A 48 -5.11 -5.70 -12.30
N THR A 49 -5.87 -4.97 -11.49
CA THR A 49 -5.82 -3.51 -11.44
C THR A 49 -5.46 -3.05 -10.02
N HIS A 50 -4.96 -1.83 -9.91
CA HIS A 50 -4.62 -1.23 -8.61
C HIS A 50 -5.87 -1.08 -7.73
N GLU A 51 -7.02 -0.77 -8.34
CA GLU A 51 -8.30 -0.66 -7.65
C GLU A 51 -8.73 -2.01 -7.05
N ALA A 52 -8.57 -3.11 -7.78
CA ALA A 52 -8.90 -4.45 -7.26
C ALA A 52 -8.02 -4.82 -6.05
N ILE A 53 -6.74 -4.48 -6.09
CA ILE A 53 -5.80 -4.69 -4.98
C ILE A 53 -6.21 -3.83 -3.78
N ALA A 54 -6.45 -2.53 -4.00
CA ALA A 54 -6.86 -1.62 -2.94
C ALA A 54 -8.20 -2.01 -2.31
N SER A 55 -9.20 -2.40 -3.11
CA SER A 55 -10.48 -2.89 -2.61
C SER A 55 -10.34 -4.16 -1.77
N ARG A 56 -9.42 -5.06 -2.13
CA ARG A 56 -9.13 -6.24 -1.31
C ARG A 56 -8.48 -5.85 0.02
N MET A 57 -7.57 -4.88 0.01
CA MET A 57 -6.95 -4.34 1.23
C MET A 57 -7.97 -3.64 2.13
N GLU A 58 -8.87 -2.83 1.56
CA GLU A 58 -9.98 -2.16 2.26
C GLU A 58 -10.91 -3.20 2.91
N TYR A 59 -11.34 -4.21 2.15
CA TYR A 59 -12.20 -5.28 2.66
C TYR A 59 -11.60 -5.99 3.87
N LEU A 60 -10.34 -6.41 3.78
CA LEU A 60 -9.67 -7.11 4.89
C LEU A 60 -9.49 -6.19 6.10
N ARG A 61 -9.14 -4.92 5.89
CA ARG A 61 -9.05 -3.91 6.96
C ARG A 61 -10.40 -3.71 7.64
N ASP A 62 -11.47 -3.50 6.86
CA ASP A 62 -12.82 -3.26 7.38
C ASP A 62 -13.31 -4.44 8.21
N LYS A 63 -13.05 -5.67 7.75
CA LYS A 63 -13.34 -6.87 8.52
C LYS A 63 -12.50 -6.96 9.79
N GLY A 64 -11.19 -6.72 9.69
CA GLY A 64 -10.27 -6.74 10.82
C GLY A 64 -10.60 -5.75 11.94
N LEU A 65 -11.27 -4.63 11.63
CA LEU A 65 -11.75 -3.67 12.64
C LEU A 65 -12.74 -4.28 13.63
N GLU A 66 -13.51 -5.30 13.21
CA GLU A 66 -14.43 -6.04 14.10
C GLU A 66 -13.67 -6.75 15.24
N GLY A 67 -12.37 -7.01 15.07
CA GLY A 67 -11.49 -7.66 16.04
C GLY A 67 -10.97 -6.77 17.18
N LEU A 68 -11.21 -5.45 17.13
CA LEU A 68 -10.85 -4.49 18.19
C LEU A 68 -9.39 -4.61 18.68
N GLY A 69 -8.44 -4.75 17.75
CA GLY A 69 -7.01 -4.88 18.04
C GLY A 69 -6.53 -6.32 18.27
N GLN A 70 -7.41 -7.31 18.19
CA GLN A 70 -7.06 -8.73 18.20
C GLN A 70 -7.14 -9.32 16.78
N PHE A 71 -6.46 -10.45 16.58
CA PHE A 71 -6.63 -11.22 15.35
C PHE A 71 -8.04 -11.83 15.28
N ILE A 72 -8.66 -11.69 14.12
CA ILE A 72 -9.88 -12.42 13.76
C ILE A 72 -9.59 -13.33 12.57
N THR A 73 -10.28 -14.47 12.50
CA THR A 73 -10.18 -15.39 11.36
C THR A 73 -11.30 -15.08 10.36
N LEU A 74 -10.94 -14.94 9.08
CA LEU A 74 -11.87 -14.79 7.95
C LEU A 74 -11.76 -16.01 7.04
N ASP A 75 -12.90 -16.66 6.78
CA ASP A 75 -13.06 -17.80 5.86
C ASP A 75 -12.00 -18.91 6.02
N GLU A 76 -11.57 -19.15 7.27
CA GLU A 76 -10.50 -20.09 7.68
C GLU A 76 -9.11 -19.84 7.05
N THR A 77 -9.01 -18.88 6.15
CA THR A 77 -7.84 -18.64 5.28
C THR A 77 -6.99 -17.50 5.80
N PHE A 78 -7.64 -16.44 6.29
CA PHE A 78 -6.96 -15.22 6.72
C PHE A 78 -7.08 -15.03 8.23
N GLU A 79 -5.98 -14.59 8.84
CA GLU A 79 -6.00 -13.94 10.15
C GLU A 79 -5.70 -12.47 9.95
N VAL A 80 -6.61 -11.60 10.41
CA VAL A 80 -6.48 -10.15 10.25
C VAL A 80 -6.49 -9.46 11.61
N LYS A 81 -5.54 -8.56 11.84
CA LYS A 81 -5.49 -7.69 13.01
C LYS A 81 -5.35 -6.24 12.54
N VAL A 82 -6.18 -5.36 13.10
CA VAL A 82 -6.12 -3.92 12.83
C VAL A 82 -5.76 -3.18 14.10
N GLU A 83 -4.66 -2.44 14.06
CA GLU A 83 -4.15 -1.64 15.18
C GLU A 83 -4.06 -0.18 14.75
N SER A 84 -4.68 0.71 15.52
CA SER A 84 -4.53 2.14 15.31
C SER A 84 -3.47 2.70 16.24
N VAL A 85 -2.61 3.57 15.71
CA VAL A 85 -1.74 4.43 16.52
C VAL A 85 -2.15 5.88 16.33
N ARG A 86 -1.90 6.70 17.35
CA ARG A 86 -2.31 8.11 17.33
C ARG A 86 -1.57 8.86 16.22
N GLY A 87 -2.32 9.65 15.46
CA GLY A 87 -1.80 10.59 14.48
C GLY A 87 -2.38 10.39 13.10
N LEU A 88 -2.17 11.41 12.27
CA LEU A 88 -2.57 11.44 10.88
C LEU A 88 -1.35 11.76 10.02
N LEU A 89 -1.35 11.31 8.77
CA LEU A 89 -0.34 11.65 7.77
C LEU A 89 -0.99 12.25 6.53
N PRO A 90 -0.45 13.34 5.97
CA PRO A 90 -0.85 13.80 4.65
C PRO A 90 -0.29 12.88 3.56
N SER A 91 -0.94 12.87 2.39
CA SER A 91 -0.38 12.24 1.20
C SER A 91 0.67 13.15 0.53
N PRO A 92 1.86 12.65 0.14
CA PRO A 92 2.83 13.39 -0.67
C PRO A 92 2.28 13.79 -2.05
N PHE A 93 1.26 13.09 -2.56
CA PHE A 93 0.58 13.44 -3.80
C PHE A 93 -0.36 14.66 -3.65
N GLY A 94 -0.45 15.24 -2.45
CA GLY A 94 -1.31 16.38 -2.16
C GLY A 94 -2.78 15.98 -1.94
N GLY A 95 -3.66 16.98 -2.05
CA GLY A 95 -5.09 16.85 -1.75
C GLY A 95 -5.43 17.10 -0.28
N PRO A 96 -6.73 17.18 0.07
CA PRO A 96 -7.19 17.50 1.43
C PRO A 96 -7.11 16.31 2.40
N GLY A 97 -6.76 15.11 1.91
CA GLY A 97 -6.82 13.86 2.66
C GLY A 97 -5.77 13.76 3.76
N MET A 98 -6.20 13.39 4.97
CA MET A 98 -5.36 13.01 6.09
C MET A 98 -5.66 11.56 6.46
N TYR A 99 -4.63 10.72 6.50
CA TYR A 99 -4.79 9.28 6.66
C TYR A 99 -4.38 8.83 8.05
N GLY A 100 -5.21 8.00 8.67
CA GLY A 100 -4.92 7.38 9.96
C GLY A 100 -3.68 6.51 9.89
N LYS A 101 -2.86 6.54 10.95
CA LYS A 101 -1.80 5.54 11.15
C LYS A 101 -2.43 4.25 11.66
N ILE A 102 -3.14 3.57 10.77
CA ILE A 102 -3.81 2.30 11.03
C ILE A 102 -2.98 1.21 10.35
N ASN A 103 -2.49 0.25 11.13
CA ASN A 103 -1.78 -0.91 10.62
C ASN A 103 -2.76 -2.07 10.50
N THR A 104 -2.88 -2.62 9.30
CA THR A 104 -3.60 -3.86 9.03
C THR A 104 -2.58 -4.95 8.78
N THR A 105 -2.52 -5.93 9.69
CA THR A 105 -1.73 -7.14 9.52
C THR A 105 -2.65 -8.23 8.98
N VAL A 106 -2.30 -8.80 7.82
CA VAL A 106 -3.00 -9.94 7.23
C VAL A 106 -2.02 -11.11 7.17
N VAL A 107 -2.42 -12.24 7.73
CA VAL A 107 -1.73 -13.52 7.61
C VAL A 107 -2.56 -14.43 6.72
N ASN A 108 -2.00 -14.86 5.58
CA ASN A 108 -2.57 -15.93 4.77
C ASN A 108 -2.07 -17.27 5.31
N LYS A 109 -2.95 -18.03 5.96
CA LYS A 109 -2.61 -19.27 6.67
C LYS A 109 -2.24 -20.40 5.71
N GLN A 110 -2.85 -20.43 4.53
CA GLN A 110 -2.57 -21.44 3.51
C GLN A 110 -1.16 -21.26 2.92
N LEU A 111 -0.77 -20.01 2.68
CA LEU A 111 0.54 -19.67 2.11
C LEU A 111 1.65 -19.52 3.16
N GLN A 112 1.28 -19.46 4.46
CA GLN A 112 2.17 -19.11 5.56
C GLN A 112 2.95 -17.81 5.30
N LYS A 113 2.28 -16.83 4.68
CA LYS A 113 2.82 -15.51 4.35
C LYS A 113 1.98 -14.43 5.03
N SER A 114 2.58 -13.28 5.28
CA SER A 114 1.90 -12.15 5.89
C SER A 114 2.31 -10.83 5.24
N VAL A 115 1.42 -9.85 5.32
CA VAL A 115 1.69 -8.48 4.91
C VAL A 115 1.14 -7.52 5.95
N VAL A 116 1.81 -6.38 6.13
CA VAL A 116 1.31 -5.26 6.92
C VAL A 116 1.18 -4.05 6.01
N TYR A 117 0.02 -3.41 6.01
CA TYR A 117 -0.22 -2.19 5.25
C TYR A 117 -1.03 -1.18 6.05
N THR A 118 -1.20 0.01 5.49
CA THR A 118 -1.87 1.13 6.14
C THR A 118 -2.91 1.75 5.22
N ASP A 119 -3.79 2.58 5.77
CA ASP A 119 -4.75 3.35 4.99
C ASP A 119 -4.06 4.26 3.96
N LEU A 120 -2.82 4.72 4.25
CA LEU A 120 -2.03 5.49 3.30
C LEU A 120 -1.53 4.62 2.14
N HIS A 121 -1.13 3.37 2.40
CA HIS A 121 -0.80 2.41 1.33
C HIS A 121 -2.01 2.13 0.44
N ILE A 122 -3.20 1.96 1.02
CA ILE A 122 -4.44 1.78 0.26
C ILE A 122 -4.65 2.96 -0.69
N HIS A 123 -4.53 4.20 -0.19
CA HIS A 123 -4.64 5.40 -1.00
C HIS A 123 -3.59 5.47 -2.12
N PHE A 124 -2.32 5.20 -1.80
CA PHE A 124 -1.23 5.21 -2.79
C PHE A 124 -1.47 4.24 -3.94
N ILE A 125 -1.92 3.03 -3.61
CA ILE A 125 -2.20 2.01 -4.61
C ILE A 125 -3.42 2.42 -5.42
N LYS A 126 -4.54 2.74 -4.76
CA LYS A 126 -5.82 3.03 -5.41
C LYS A 126 -5.75 4.22 -6.38
N ASP A 127 -5.18 5.32 -5.92
CA ASP A 127 -5.29 6.60 -6.63
C ASP A 127 -4.06 6.90 -7.49
N HIS A 128 -2.91 6.28 -7.18
CA HIS A 128 -1.62 6.63 -7.79
C HIS A 128 -0.82 5.43 -8.33
N GLY A 129 -1.27 4.19 -8.11
CA GLY A 129 -0.52 3.00 -8.51
C GLY A 129 0.88 2.91 -7.87
N PHE A 130 1.07 3.54 -6.71
CA PHE A 130 2.37 3.67 -6.05
C PHE A 130 2.49 2.70 -4.87
N TYR A 131 3.58 1.93 -4.83
CA TYR A 131 3.83 0.89 -3.82
C TYR A 131 5.05 1.20 -2.94
N GLU A 132 5.48 2.46 -2.92
CA GLU A 132 6.75 2.96 -2.38
C GLU A 132 8.01 2.58 -3.16
N GLY A 133 9.10 3.32 -2.97
CA GLY A 133 10.36 3.06 -3.66
C GLY A 133 11.13 1.85 -3.10
N TYR A 134 12.00 1.27 -3.93
CA TYR A 134 12.89 0.19 -3.49
C TYR A 134 13.78 0.61 -2.31
N GLY A 135 13.95 -0.31 -1.36
CA GLY A 135 14.68 -0.05 -0.10
C GLY A 135 13.85 0.70 0.94
N SER A 136 12.62 1.14 0.63
CA SER A 136 11.71 1.63 1.67
C SER A 136 11.35 0.46 2.59
N PRO A 137 11.44 0.60 3.92
CA PRO A 137 11.04 -0.44 4.85
C PRO A 137 9.52 -0.73 4.80
N PHE A 138 8.74 0.13 4.14
CA PHE A 138 7.28 0.01 4.02
C PHE A 138 6.81 -0.36 2.60
N ARG A 139 7.74 -0.59 1.65
CA ARG A 139 7.37 -1.00 0.29
C ARG A 139 6.59 -2.32 0.29
N LEU A 140 5.52 -2.34 -0.51
CA LEU A 140 4.68 -3.51 -0.75
C LEU A 140 4.94 -4.04 -2.15
N GLU A 141 5.60 -5.18 -2.29
CA GLU A 141 5.82 -5.74 -3.63
C GLU A 141 4.49 -6.17 -4.27
N PRO A 142 4.12 -5.66 -5.48
CA PRO A 142 2.78 -5.87 -6.04
C PRO A 142 2.42 -7.34 -6.25
N ASP A 143 3.38 -8.17 -6.67
CA ASP A 143 3.19 -9.60 -6.89
C ASP A 143 2.96 -10.37 -5.59
N GLN A 144 3.75 -10.09 -4.55
CA GLN A 144 3.56 -10.65 -3.22
C GLN A 144 2.23 -10.20 -2.63
N LEU A 145 1.85 -8.93 -2.79
CA LEU A 145 0.59 -8.40 -2.29
C LEU A 145 -0.61 -9.09 -2.96
N VAL A 146 -0.58 -9.27 -4.28
CA VAL A 146 -1.62 -9.99 -5.03
C VAL A 146 -1.72 -11.45 -4.58
N GLU A 147 -0.58 -12.13 -4.40
CA GLU A 147 -0.50 -13.52 -3.97
C GLU A 147 -1.04 -13.69 -2.54
N ILE A 148 -0.50 -12.93 -1.59
CA ILE A 148 -0.83 -13.03 -0.17
C ILE A 148 -2.31 -12.73 0.05
N LEU A 149 -2.82 -11.65 -0.55
CA LEU A 149 -4.22 -11.23 -0.37
C LEU A 149 -5.23 -12.01 -1.22
N GLN A 150 -4.74 -12.93 -2.08
CA GLN A 150 -5.53 -13.69 -3.05
C GLN A 150 -6.46 -12.78 -3.87
N VAL A 151 -5.90 -11.73 -4.46
CA VAL A 151 -6.68 -10.77 -5.27
C VAL A 151 -7.20 -11.49 -6.52
N GLU A 152 -8.51 -11.41 -6.77
CA GLU A 152 -9.16 -12.04 -7.92
C GLU A 152 -8.83 -11.33 -9.23
N LYS A 153 -8.87 -12.07 -10.36
CA LYS A 153 -8.63 -11.50 -11.68
C LYS A 153 -9.70 -10.46 -12.01
N SER A 154 -9.28 -9.30 -12.52
CA SER A 154 -10.19 -8.36 -13.14
C SER A 154 -10.69 -8.98 -14.45
N ILE A 155 -12.00 -9.18 -14.56
CA ILE A 155 -12.68 -9.72 -15.76
C ILE A 155 -12.71 -8.66 -16.84
#